data_AF-A0A950XFT2-F1
#
_entry.id   AF-A0A950XFT2-F1
#
_cell.length_a   1.000
_cell.length_b   1.000
_cell.length_c   1.000
_cell.angle_alpha   90.00
_cell.angle_beta   90.00
_cell.angle_gamma   90.00
#
_symmetry.space_group_name_H-M   'P 1'
#
loop_
_entity.id
_entity.type
_entity.pdbx_description
1 polymer ?
#
loop_
_entity_poly.entity_id
_entity_poly.type
_entity_poly.pdbx_seq_one_letter_code
_entity_poly.pdbx_strand_id
1 'polypeptide(L)'
;MTTRVTESDPLERFRKYESLSPFELKDDLIKIAKDPESVHVFLDAGRGNPNWIATTPREAYFLFGTFGIEESKRTWDEPDLGGMPQRNGKGMGGRFDAFIKRNANQPGAALLKKMIDYGVEKLGFDKDAWVFELTDAIIGDMYPVPMRMGRHMEQAVRAYLVREMCGDSPPPGTYDVFAVEGGTAAMCYIFDSLMVNGLLKRGDKIALAVPTFTPYLEI
;
A
#
# COMPACT_ATOMS: atom_id res chain seq x y z
N MET A 1 53.34 9.72 -38.30
CA MET A 1 52.15 10.54 -37.98
C MET A 1 51.04 9.60 -37.56
N THR A 2 50.83 9.45 -36.26
CA THR A 2 49.67 8.78 -35.69
C THR A 2 49.25 9.63 -34.51
N THR A 3 48.29 10.51 -34.77
CA THR A 3 47.65 11.37 -33.78
C THR A 3 46.92 10.48 -32.79
N ARG A 4 47.41 10.41 -31.55
CA ARG A 4 46.61 9.90 -30.43
C ARG A 4 45.49 10.91 -30.21
N VAL A 5 44.27 10.52 -30.56
CA VAL A 5 43.05 11.21 -30.13
C VAL A 5 43.05 11.08 -28.60
N THR A 6 43.23 12.20 -27.92
CA THR A 6 43.02 12.31 -26.47
C THR A 6 41.55 12.01 -26.22
N GLU A 7 41.24 10.88 -25.61
CA GLU A 7 39.91 10.67 -25.03
C GLU A 7 39.69 11.79 -24.01
N SER A 8 38.71 12.66 -24.30
CA SER A 8 38.27 13.73 -23.42
C SER A 8 37.96 13.17 -22.03
N ASP A 9 38.39 13.86 -20.98
CA ASP A 9 38.06 13.54 -19.58
C ASP A 9 36.56 13.19 -19.49
N PRO A 10 36.19 11.96 -19.08
CA PRO A 10 34.79 11.54 -19.03
C PRO A 10 33.91 12.47 -18.19
N LEU A 11 34.53 13.22 -17.26
CA LEU A 11 33.86 14.17 -16.37
C LEU A 11 33.69 15.58 -17.00
N GLU A 12 34.37 15.90 -18.09
CA GLU A 12 34.31 17.23 -18.72
C GLU A 12 32.89 17.59 -19.18
N ARG A 13 32.13 16.59 -19.67
CA ARG A 13 30.70 16.73 -20.01
C ARG A 13 29.82 17.09 -18.81
N PHE A 14 30.24 16.73 -17.59
CA PHE A 14 29.48 16.95 -16.37
C PHE A 14 29.88 18.22 -15.60
N ARG A 15 31.03 18.85 -15.91
CA ARG A 15 31.46 20.10 -15.25
C ARG A 15 30.44 21.23 -15.35
N LYS A 16 29.66 21.29 -16.43
CA LYS A 16 28.57 22.28 -16.59
C LYS A 16 27.47 22.16 -15.53
N TYR A 17 27.36 21.00 -14.86
CA TYR A 17 26.39 20.74 -13.80
C TYR A 17 26.93 21.11 -12.41
N GLU A 18 28.25 21.27 -12.23
CA GLU A 18 28.86 21.61 -10.94
C GLU A 18 28.48 23.02 -10.45
N SER A 19 28.13 23.91 -11.37
CA SER A 19 27.67 25.27 -11.07
C SER A 19 26.16 25.38 -10.85
N LEU A 20 25.39 24.31 -11.07
CA LEU A 20 23.93 24.33 -10.91
C LEU A 20 23.54 24.13 -9.45
N SER A 21 22.49 24.82 -9.01
CA SER A 21 21.84 24.48 -7.75
C SER A 21 21.22 23.07 -7.83
N PRO A 22 20.99 22.39 -6.69
CA PRO A 22 20.34 21.07 -6.68
C PRO A 22 18.97 21.05 -7.39
N PHE A 23 18.26 22.18 -7.41
CA PHE A 23 16.97 22.33 -8.10
C PHE A 23 17.14 22.44 -9.63
N GLU A 24 18.07 23.27 -10.09
CA GLU A 24 18.38 23.40 -11.52
C GLU A 24 18.96 22.10 -12.09
N LEU A 25 19.80 21.43 -11.30
CA LEU A 25 20.34 20.12 -11.64
C LEU A 25 19.22 19.08 -11.79
N LYS A 26 18.23 19.05 -10.89
CA LYS A 26 17.06 18.17 -10.99
C LYS A 26 16.29 18.42 -12.28
N ASP A 27 16.00 19.66 -12.63
CA ASP A 27 15.23 19.99 -13.84
C ASP A 27 15.97 19.59 -15.12
N ASP A 28 17.29 19.81 -15.16
CA ASP A 28 18.12 19.37 -16.29
C ASP A 28 18.25 17.85 -16.36
N LEU A 29 18.34 17.17 -15.22
CA LEU A 29 18.29 15.72 -15.15
C LEU A 29 16.95 15.16 -15.65
N ILE A 30 15.82 15.79 -15.32
CA ILE A 30 14.50 15.41 -15.85
C ILE A 30 14.44 15.58 -17.37
N LYS A 31 15.03 16.66 -17.92
CA LYS A 31 15.11 16.85 -19.38
C LYS A 31 15.92 15.76 -20.05
N ILE A 32 17.04 15.36 -19.44
CA ILE A 32 17.88 14.27 -19.92
C ILE A 32 17.12 12.93 -19.80
N ALA A 33 16.45 12.67 -18.68
CA ALA A 33 15.70 11.43 -18.45
C ALA A 33 14.59 11.16 -19.46
N LYS A 34 14.05 12.20 -20.10
CA LYS A 34 13.03 12.10 -21.15
C LYS A 34 13.60 11.67 -22.51
N ASP A 35 14.92 11.60 -22.67
CA ASP A 35 15.59 11.08 -23.86
C ASP A 35 15.67 9.54 -23.79
N PRO A 36 14.98 8.81 -24.69
CA PRO A 36 14.89 7.35 -24.68
C PRO A 36 16.23 6.61 -24.73
N GLU A 37 17.29 7.24 -25.26
CA GLU A 37 18.63 6.64 -25.35
C GLU A 37 19.44 6.74 -24.04
N SER A 38 18.96 7.51 -23.07
CA SER A 38 19.72 7.83 -21.84
C SER A 38 19.12 7.25 -20.55
N VAL A 39 18.14 6.34 -20.68
CA VAL A 39 17.33 5.80 -19.57
C VAL A 39 18.13 4.83 -18.70
N HIS A 40 18.97 5.36 -17.83
CA HIS A 40 19.46 4.67 -16.63
C HIS A 40 18.60 5.09 -15.43
N VAL A 41 17.45 4.43 -15.23
CA VAL A 41 16.65 4.11 -14.01
C VAL A 41 16.56 5.08 -12.80
N PHE A 42 17.26 6.21 -12.71
CA PHE A 42 17.46 6.94 -11.44
C PHE A 42 16.92 8.37 -11.38
N LEU A 43 16.17 8.83 -12.39
CA LEU A 43 15.87 10.26 -12.53
C LEU A 43 14.41 10.68 -12.24
N ASP A 44 13.57 9.78 -11.73
CA ASP A 44 12.23 10.14 -11.27
C ASP A 44 12.14 10.30 -9.74
N ALA A 45 11.91 11.56 -9.33
CA ALA A 45 11.33 12.00 -8.06
C ALA A 45 11.90 11.42 -6.75
N GLY A 46 13.19 11.05 -6.68
CA GLY A 46 13.82 10.55 -5.44
C GLY A 46 13.17 9.28 -4.86
N ARG A 47 12.31 8.62 -5.64
CA ARG A 47 11.62 7.36 -5.31
C ARG A 47 11.80 6.40 -6.48
N GLY A 48 12.66 5.41 -6.32
CA GLY A 48 12.78 4.33 -7.30
C GLY A 48 11.54 3.43 -7.23
N ASN A 49 10.66 3.51 -8.23
CA ASN A 49 9.51 2.60 -8.30
C ASN A 49 10.02 1.15 -8.41
N PRO A 50 9.57 0.21 -7.55
CA PRO A 50 10.00 -1.17 -7.64
C PRO A 50 9.68 -1.77 -9.01
N ASN A 51 10.62 -2.53 -9.58
CA ASN A 51 10.43 -3.29 -10.81
C ASN A 51 10.03 -4.76 -10.55
N TRP A 52 9.55 -5.05 -9.35
CA TRP A 52 9.10 -6.36 -8.91
C TRP A 52 7.83 -6.21 -8.06
N ILE A 53 7.01 -7.27 -8.01
CA ILE A 53 5.76 -7.28 -7.23
C ILE A 53 5.62 -8.61 -6.47
N ALA A 54 4.95 -8.58 -5.32
CA ALA A 54 4.54 -9.80 -4.61
C ALA A 54 3.29 -10.39 -5.28
N THR A 55 3.46 -11.45 -6.08
CA THR A 55 2.37 -12.04 -6.87
C THR A 55 1.39 -12.87 -6.04
N THR A 56 1.87 -13.70 -5.10
CA THR A 56 1.03 -14.61 -4.32
C THR A 56 -0.13 -13.94 -3.55
N PRO A 57 0.06 -12.81 -2.82
CA PRO A 57 -1.08 -12.13 -2.19
C PRO A 57 -2.05 -11.49 -3.20
N ARG A 58 -1.57 -11.11 -4.40
CA ARG A 58 -2.43 -10.58 -5.47
C ARG A 58 -3.28 -11.68 -6.09
N GLU A 59 -2.70 -12.86 -6.30
CA GLU A 59 -3.44 -14.05 -6.73
C GLU A 59 -4.52 -14.44 -5.70
N ALA A 60 -4.17 -14.43 -4.41
CA ALA A 60 -5.12 -14.65 -3.32
C ALA A 60 -6.25 -13.63 -3.32
N TYR A 61 -5.94 -12.34 -3.56
CA TYR A 61 -6.93 -11.27 -3.67
C TYR A 61 -7.92 -11.54 -4.81
N PHE A 62 -7.44 -11.84 -6.02
CA PHE A 62 -8.33 -12.11 -7.16
C PHE A 62 -9.16 -13.39 -6.97
N LEU A 63 -8.56 -14.44 -6.40
CA LEU A 63 -9.30 -15.66 -6.06
C LEU A 63 -10.40 -15.39 -5.04
N PHE A 64 -10.11 -14.57 -4.02
CA PHE A 64 -11.12 -14.17 -3.03
C PHE A 64 -12.21 -13.28 -3.64
N GLY A 65 -11.88 -12.45 -4.64
CA GLY A 65 -12.88 -11.71 -5.41
C GLY A 65 -13.89 -12.63 -6.08
N THR A 66 -13.45 -13.79 -6.59
CA THR A 66 -14.34 -14.82 -7.14
C THR A 66 -15.30 -15.38 -6.08
N PHE A 67 -14.80 -15.61 -4.85
CA PHE A 67 -15.65 -15.99 -3.72
C PHE A 67 -16.69 -14.91 -3.39
N GLY A 68 -16.30 -13.64 -3.38
CA GLY A 68 -17.22 -12.52 -3.18
C GLY A 68 -18.34 -12.50 -4.21
N ILE A 69 -18.03 -12.70 -5.49
CA ILE A 69 -19.03 -12.77 -6.56
C ILE A 69 -19.97 -13.97 -6.37
N GLU A 70 -19.47 -15.14 -5.95
CA GLU A 70 -20.33 -16.29 -5.61
C GLU A 70 -21.30 -15.97 -4.46
N GLU A 71 -20.86 -15.19 -3.47
CA GLU A 71 -21.71 -14.77 -2.35
C GLU A 71 -22.73 -13.70 -2.77
N SER A 72 -22.37 -12.77 -3.66
CA SER A 72 -23.32 -11.82 -4.25
C SER A 72 -24.41 -12.52 -5.06
N LYS A 73 -24.02 -13.49 -5.90
CA LYS A 73 -24.95 -14.30 -6.71
C LYS A 73 -25.87 -15.18 -5.86
N ARG A 74 -25.42 -15.59 -4.67
CA ARG A 74 -26.27 -16.32 -3.72
C ARG A 74 -27.45 -15.49 -3.22
N THR A 75 -27.29 -14.17 -3.13
CA THR A 75 -28.37 -13.26 -2.75
C THR A 75 -29.30 -12.95 -3.93
N TRP A 76 -28.73 -12.71 -5.11
CA TRP A 76 -29.48 -12.48 -6.35
C TRP A 76 -28.58 -12.83 -7.54
N ASP A 77 -29.04 -13.68 -8.46
CA ASP A 77 -28.31 -14.05 -9.68
C ASP A 77 -29.18 -13.80 -10.92
N GLU A 78 -28.94 -12.68 -11.60
CA GLU A 78 -29.46 -12.34 -12.92
C GLU A 78 -28.28 -12.04 -13.85
N PRO A 79 -28.47 -12.01 -15.19
CA PRO A 79 -27.43 -11.59 -16.11
C PRO A 79 -26.82 -10.24 -15.67
N ASP A 80 -25.51 -10.23 -15.46
CA ASP A 80 -24.70 -9.07 -15.04
C ASP A 80 -25.06 -8.45 -13.67
N LEU A 81 -25.96 -9.06 -12.89
CA LEU A 81 -26.45 -8.52 -11.62
C LEU A 81 -26.29 -9.52 -10.47
N GLY A 82 -25.71 -9.01 -9.38
CA GLY A 82 -25.54 -9.70 -8.11
C GLY A 82 -26.20 -8.94 -6.96
N GLY A 83 -26.58 -9.64 -5.89
CA GLY A 83 -27.04 -9.01 -4.65
C GLY A 83 -25.89 -8.65 -3.71
N MET A 84 -26.20 -7.95 -2.62
CA MET A 84 -25.26 -7.75 -1.52
C MET A 84 -24.99 -9.09 -0.82
N PRO A 85 -23.75 -9.42 -0.42
CA PRO A 85 -23.46 -10.60 0.40
C PRO A 85 -24.37 -10.64 1.64
N GLN A 86 -24.79 -11.84 2.05
CA GLN A 86 -25.79 -11.99 3.12
C GLN A 86 -25.36 -11.28 4.41
N ARG A 87 -26.24 -10.39 4.91
CA ARG A 87 -26.00 -9.60 6.13
C ARG A 87 -25.63 -10.49 7.32
N ASN A 88 -24.66 -10.04 8.09
CA ASN A 88 -24.07 -10.70 9.28
C ASN A 88 -23.26 -11.97 8.97
N GLY A 89 -23.04 -12.32 7.71
CA GLY A 89 -22.07 -13.38 7.35
C GLY A 89 -22.43 -14.79 7.80
N LYS A 90 -23.66 -15.06 8.26
CA LYS A 90 -24.00 -16.35 8.88
C LYS A 90 -23.72 -17.53 7.93
N GLY A 91 -22.86 -18.44 8.36
CA GLY A 91 -22.40 -19.61 7.62
C GLY A 91 -21.40 -19.31 6.50
N MET A 92 -20.94 -18.06 6.34
CA MET A 92 -20.02 -17.66 5.29
C MET A 92 -18.64 -18.28 5.47
N GLY A 93 -18.18 -18.48 6.70
CA GLY A 93 -16.94 -19.18 7.00
C GLY A 93 -16.94 -20.63 6.50
N GLY A 94 -18.06 -21.34 6.66
CA GLY A 94 -18.22 -22.69 6.12
C GLY A 94 -18.31 -22.71 4.58
N ARG A 95 -18.94 -21.70 3.97
CA ARG A 95 -18.97 -21.55 2.51
C ARG A 95 -17.58 -21.24 1.96
N PHE A 96 -16.80 -20.43 2.65
CA PHE A 96 -15.40 -20.19 2.33
C PHE A 96 -14.57 -21.48 2.41
N ASP A 97 -14.76 -22.31 3.43
CA ASP A 97 -14.07 -23.60 3.53
C ASP A 97 -14.38 -24.53 2.35
N ALA A 98 -15.66 -24.58 1.93
CA ALA A 98 -16.05 -25.34 0.75
C ALA A 98 -15.46 -24.76 -0.54
N PHE A 99 -15.46 -23.43 -0.67
CA PHE A 99 -14.88 -22.70 -1.80
C PHE A 99 -13.38 -22.98 -1.92
N ILE A 100 -12.62 -22.82 -0.83
CA ILE A 100 -11.16 -22.96 -0.87
C ILE A 100 -10.74 -24.40 -1.09
N LYS A 101 -11.52 -25.37 -0.59
CA LYS A 101 -11.31 -26.81 -0.87
C LYS A 101 -11.53 -27.13 -2.35
N ARG A 102 -12.58 -26.57 -2.98
CA ARG A 102 -12.84 -26.74 -4.41
C ARG A 102 -11.76 -26.08 -5.28
N ASN A 103 -11.17 -25.00 -4.80
CA ASN A 103 -10.17 -24.20 -5.51
C ASN A 103 -8.73 -24.44 -5.02
N ALA A 104 -8.45 -25.57 -4.37
CA ALA A 104 -7.16 -25.81 -3.70
C ALA A 104 -5.94 -25.73 -4.63
N ASN A 105 -6.12 -25.98 -5.92
CA ASN A 105 -5.06 -25.95 -6.93
C ASN A 105 -4.90 -24.58 -7.61
N GLN A 106 -5.74 -23.59 -7.30
CA GLN A 106 -5.63 -22.25 -7.88
C GLN A 106 -4.43 -21.49 -7.27
N PRO A 107 -3.74 -20.65 -8.05
CA PRO A 107 -2.74 -19.72 -7.51
C PRO A 107 -3.32 -18.88 -6.37
N GLY A 108 -2.52 -18.65 -5.33
CA GLY A 108 -2.95 -17.93 -4.13
C GLY A 108 -3.86 -18.70 -3.14
N ALA A 109 -4.46 -19.85 -3.51
CA ALA A 109 -5.40 -20.57 -2.64
C ALA A 109 -4.81 -20.97 -1.28
N ALA A 110 -3.59 -21.49 -1.28
CA ALA A 110 -2.90 -21.88 -0.05
C ALA A 110 -2.64 -20.68 0.88
N LEU A 111 -2.31 -19.51 0.32
CA LEU A 111 -2.11 -18.30 1.10
C LEU A 111 -3.45 -17.73 1.59
N LEU A 112 -4.47 -17.69 0.74
CA LEU A 112 -5.81 -17.23 1.08
C LEU A 112 -6.39 -18.01 2.27
N LYS A 113 -6.24 -19.36 2.27
CA LYS A 113 -6.62 -20.18 3.42
C LYS A 113 -5.88 -19.75 4.69
N LYS A 114 -4.55 -19.62 4.61
CA LYS A 114 -3.71 -19.22 5.75
C LYS A 114 -4.06 -17.82 6.29
N MET A 115 -4.47 -16.88 5.44
CA MET A 115 -4.90 -15.54 5.85
C MET A 115 -6.18 -15.59 6.71
N ILE A 116 -7.16 -16.40 6.29
CA ILE A 116 -8.38 -16.60 7.08
C ILE A 116 -8.09 -17.36 8.37
N ASP A 117 -7.33 -18.46 8.29
CA ASP A 117 -6.93 -19.24 9.46
C ASP A 117 -6.15 -18.38 10.47
N TYR A 118 -5.24 -17.50 10.02
CA TYR A 118 -4.48 -16.61 10.91
C TYR A 118 -5.40 -15.68 11.71
N GLY A 119 -6.40 -15.08 11.08
CA GLY A 119 -7.39 -14.24 11.78
C GLY A 119 -8.12 -15.01 12.89
N VAL A 120 -8.50 -16.25 12.60
CA VAL A 120 -9.22 -17.10 13.57
C VAL A 120 -8.28 -17.62 14.68
N GLU A 121 -7.17 -18.24 14.30
CA GLU A 121 -6.29 -18.97 15.21
C GLU A 121 -5.34 -18.07 16.00
N LYS A 122 -4.91 -16.94 15.42
CA LYS A 122 -3.91 -16.05 16.05
C LYS A 122 -4.52 -14.77 16.58
N LEU A 123 -5.55 -14.24 15.93
CA LEU A 123 -6.22 -13.00 16.35
C LEU A 123 -7.56 -13.27 17.05
N GLY A 124 -8.03 -14.52 17.08
CA GLY A 124 -9.23 -14.91 17.83
C GLY A 124 -10.53 -14.43 17.20
N PHE A 125 -10.54 -14.18 15.89
CA PHE A 125 -11.72 -13.66 15.21
C PHE A 125 -12.81 -14.73 15.07
N ASP A 126 -14.07 -14.29 15.12
CA ASP A 126 -15.17 -15.10 14.61
C ASP A 126 -15.02 -15.26 13.09
N LYS A 127 -15.06 -16.50 12.60
CA LYS A 127 -14.75 -16.80 11.20
C LYS A 127 -15.80 -16.24 10.24
N ASP A 128 -17.08 -16.31 10.61
CA ASP A 128 -18.16 -15.79 9.78
C ASP A 128 -18.04 -14.26 9.66
N ALA A 129 -17.80 -13.57 10.77
CA ALA A 129 -17.60 -12.13 10.79
C ALA A 129 -16.33 -11.70 10.04
N TRP A 130 -15.24 -12.44 10.17
CA TRP A 130 -13.98 -12.13 9.48
C TRP A 130 -14.11 -12.27 7.97
N VAL A 131 -14.63 -13.41 7.52
CA VAL A 131 -14.85 -13.64 6.08
C VAL A 131 -15.87 -12.64 5.53
N PHE A 132 -16.92 -12.32 6.28
CA PHE A 132 -17.90 -11.31 5.87
C PHE A 132 -17.29 -9.91 5.70
N GLU A 133 -16.52 -9.42 6.67
CA GLU A 133 -15.87 -8.10 6.57
C GLU A 133 -14.97 -8.00 5.33
N LEU A 134 -14.19 -9.05 5.05
CA LEU A 134 -13.37 -9.11 3.84
C LEU A 134 -14.22 -9.18 2.57
N THR A 135 -15.32 -9.92 2.58
CA THR A 135 -16.21 -10.11 1.41
C THR A 135 -16.90 -8.80 1.04
N ASP A 136 -17.44 -8.08 2.01
CA ASP A 136 -18.04 -6.75 1.84
C ASP A 136 -16.98 -5.76 1.30
N ALA A 137 -15.78 -5.77 1.87
CA ALA A 137 -14.69 -4.90 1.45
C ALA A 137 -14.20 -5.15 0.01
N ILE A 138 -14.09 -6.41 -0.43
CA ILE A 138 -13.59 -6.72 -1.78
C ILE A 138 -14.65 -6.48 -2.87
N ILE A 139 -15.93 -6.61 -2.53
CA ILE A 139 -17.03 -6.27 -3.45
C ILE A 139 -17.20 -4.76 -3.56
N GLY A 140 -16.98 -4.03 -2.47
CA GLY A 140 -17.06 -2.57 -2.48
C GLY A 140 -18.48 -2.05 -2.71
N ASP A 141 -19.49 -2.80 -2.27
CA ASP A 141 -20.91 -2.45 -2.35
C ASP A 141 -21.40 -1.62 -1.16
N MET A 142 -20.53 -1.40 -0.16
CA MET A 142 -20.82 -0.60 1.03
C MET A 142 -19.74 0.45 1.31
N TYR A 143 -20.15 1.52 2.01
CA TYR A 143 -19.20 2.46 2.59
C TYR A 143 -18.35 1.79 3.68
N PRO A 144 -17.07 2.17 3.86
CA PRO A 144 -16.25 1.66 4.95
C PRO A 144 -16.87 1.93 6.32
N VAL A 145 -17.08 0.87 7.11
CA VAL A 145 -17.59 0.99 8.48
C VAL A 145 -16.75 0.10 9.42
N PRO A 146 -16.12 0.68 10.46
CA PRO A 146 -15.93 2.11 10.71
C PRO A 146 -15.19 2.85 9.58
N MET A 147 -15.49 4.14 9.40
CA MET A 147 -14.85 4.99 8.39
C MET A 147 -13.31 5.04 8.51
N ARG A 148 -12.79 4.87 9.74
CA ARG A 148 -11.35 4.90 10.01
C ARG A 148 -10.65 3.66 9.43
N MET A 149 -11.19 2.48 9.69
CA MET A 149 -10.74 1.18 9.15
C MET A 149 -11.72 0.09 9.60
N GLY A 150 -11.91 -0.95 8.80
CA GLY A 150 -12.68 -2.14 9.20
C GLY A 150 -12.09 -2.80 10.45
N ARG A 151 -12.94 -3.35 11.32
CA ARG A 151 -12.55 -3.73 12.69
C ARG A 151 -11.55 -4.89 12.73
N HIS A 152 -11.74 -5.90 11.90
CA HIS A 152 -10.83 -7.05 11.84
C HIS A 152 -9.61 -6.71 10.97
N MET A 153 -9.82 -5.98 9.87
CA MET A 153 -8.74 -5.50 9.00
C MET A 153 -7.75 -4.62 9.77
N GLU A 154 -8.24 -3.71 10.62
CA GLU A 154 -7.40 -2.90 11.51
C GLU A 154 -6.53 -3.78 12.40
N GLN A 155 -7.11 -4.78 13.05
CA GLN A 155 -6.39 -5.66 13.95
C GLN A 155 -5.32 -6.48 13.23
N ALA A 156 -5.62 -6.96 12.02
CA ALA A 156 -4.66 -7.67 11.18
C ALA A 156 -3.50 -6.77 10.73
N VAL A 157 -3.79 -5.56 10.24
CA VAL A 157 -2.77 -4.59 9.81
C VAL A 157 -1.95 -4.10 11.00
N ARG A 158 -2.57 -3.87 12.15
CA ARG A 158 -1.88 -3.54 13.39
C ARG A 158 -0.91 -4.61 13.82
N ALA A 159 -1.30 -5.89 13.77
CA ALA A 159 -0.41 -6.99 14.11
C ALA A 159 0.82 -7.03 13.21
N TYR A 160 0.65 -6.76 11.91
CA TYR A 160 1.75 -6.59 10.97
C TYR A 160 2.65 -5.40 11.32
N LEU A 161 2.08 -4.20 11.52
CA LEU A 161 2.83 -2.99 11.83
C LEU A 161 3.64 -3.12 13.13
N VAL A 162 3.03 -3.67 14.18
CA VAL A 162 3.72 -3.88 15.47
C VAL A 162 4.91 -4.81 15.29
N ARG A 163 4.75 -5.90 14.54
CA ARG A 163 5.84 -6.84 14.27
C ARG A 163 6.98 -6.19 13.49
N GLU A 164 6.69 -5.49 12.40
CA GLU A 164 7.73 -4.95 11.53
C GLU A 164 8.40 -3.68 12.12
N MET A 165 7.66 -2.88 12.88
CA MET A 165 8.17 -1.60 13.43
C MET A 165 8.76 -1.74 14.83
N CYS A 166 8.29 -2.70 15.64
CA CYS A 166 8.71 -2.85 17.04
C CYS A 166 9.41 -4.19 17.33
N GLY A 167 9.40 -5.14 16.40
CA GLY A 167 9.93 -6.49 16.63
C GLY A 167 9.28 -7.15 17.84
N ASP A 168 10.10 -7.80 18.67
CA ASP A 168 9.66 -8.53 19.87
C ASP A 168 9.46 -7.62 21.10
N SER A 169 9.59 -6.30 20.98
CA SER A 169 9.53 -5.35 22.10
C SER A 169 8.59 -4.18 21.84
N PRO A 170 7.28 -4.43 21.67
CA PRO A 170 6.30 -3.37 21.50
C PRO A 170 6.17 -2.51 22.76
N PRO A 171 6.03 -1.18 22.63
CA PRO A 171 5.75 -0.31 23.76
C PRO A 171 4.37 -0.60 24.37
N PRO A 172 4.12 -0.20 25.63
CA PRO A 172 2.82 -0.37 26.26
C PRO A 172 1.72 0.40 25.54
N GLY A 173 0.54 -0.21 25.41
CA GLY A 173 -0.65 0.39 24.82
C GLY A 173 -1.13 -0.32 23.55
N THR A 174 -2.11 0.27 22.89
CA THR A 174 -2.68 -0.22 21.63
C THR A 174 -2.55 0.86 20.56
N TYR A 175 -2.03 0.48 19.40
CA TYR A 175 -2.06 1.34 18.22
C TYR A 175 -3.48 1.33 17.62
N ASP A 176 -3.94 2.50 17.20
CA ASP A 176 -5.10 2.65 16.32
C ASP A 176 -4.60 2.99 14.92
N VAL A 177 -5.22 2.40 13.88
CA VAL A 177 -4.78 2.53 12.48
C VAL A 177 -5.81 3.29 11.67
N PHE A 178 -5.38 4.33 10.94
CA PHE A 178 -6.21 5.01 9.95
C PHE A 178 -5.71 4.65 8.55
N ALA A 179 -6.55 3.96 7.77
CA ALA A 179 -6.22 3.60 6.39
C ALA A 179 -6.38 4.82 5.48
N VAL A 180 -5.34 5.12 4.69
CA VAL A 180 -5.26 6.30 3.81
C VAL A 180 -4.59 5.94 2.49
N GLU A 181 -4.66 6.83 1.51
CA GLU A 181 -4.16 6.69 0.13
C GLU A 181 -2.62 6.84 0.05
N GLY A 182 -1.93 6.05 0.87
CA GLY A 182 -0.47 6.04 0.98
C GLY A 182 0.11 7.19 1.82
N GLY A 183 1.44 7.21 1.92
CA GLY A 183 2.15 8.17 2.78
C GLY A 183 2.00 9.63 2.35
N THR A 184 1.64 9.89 1.09
CA THR A 184 1.38 11.25 0.60
C THR A 184 0.12 11.82 1.23
N ALA A 185 -1.01 11.10 1.15
CA ALA A 185 -2.27 11.51 1.79
C ALA A 185 -2.11 11.60 3.32
N ALA A 186 -1.39 10.64 3.91
CA ALA A 186 -1.10 10.65 5.34
C ALA A 186 -0.45 11.96 5.80
N MET A 187 0.58 12.44 5.10
CA MET A 187 1.27 13.68 5.49
C MET A 187 0.36 14.90 5.37
N CYS A 188 -0.41 15.02 4.28
CA CYS A 188 -1.39 16.09 4.13
C CYS A 188 -2.39 16.11 5.29
N TYR A 189 -2.99 14.96 5.61
CA TYR A 189 -3.98 14.85 6.69
C TYR A 189 -3.39 15.18 8.06
N ILE A 190 -2.15 14.77 8.33
CA ILE A 190 -1.47 15.05 9.60
C ILE A 190 -1.26 16.56 9.76
N PHE A 191 -0.65 17.23 8.77
CA PHE A 191 -0.37 18.66 8.88
C PHE A 191 -1.65 19.50 8.93
N ASP A 192 -2.64 19.19 8.09
CA ASP A 192 -3.94 19.86 8.13
C ASP A 192 -4.62 19.67 9.48
N SER A 193 -4.59 18.46 10.04
CA SER A 193 -5.17 18.18 11.35
C SER A 193 -4.45 18.93 12.47
N LEU A 194 -3.11 18.97 12.45
CA LEU A 194 -2.32 19.71 13.45
C LEU A 194 -2.63 21.22 13.41
N MET A 195 -2.76 21.79 12.20
CA MET A 195 -3.08 23.20 12.00
C MET A 195 -4.52 23.54 12.42
N VAL A 196 -5.51 22.76 11.97
CA VAL A 196 -6.94 22.97 12.28
C VAL A 196 -7.21 22.82 13.78
N ASN A 197 -6.51 21.90 14.46
CA ASN A 197 -6.62 21.72 15.90
C ASN A 197 -5.69 22.64 16.71
N GLY A 198 -4.96 23.55 16.06
CA GLY A 198 -4.10 24.54 16.72
C GLY A 198 -2.89 23.95 17.46
N LEU A 199 -2.52 22.70 17.16
CA LEU A 199 -1.32 22.02 17.66
C LEU A 199 -0.05 22.48 16.94
N LEU A 200 -0.22 23.01 15.72
CA LEU A 200 0.81 23.70 14.96
C LEU A 200 0.27 25.04 14.47
N LYS A 201 1.10 26.08 14.51
CA LYS A 201 0.76 27.45 14.08
C LYS A 201 1.85 28.01 13.17
N ARG A 202 1.47 29.01 12.36
CA ARG A 202 2.44 29.75 11.55
C ARG A 202 3.52 30.37 12.44
N GLY A 203 4.77 30.07 12.13
CA GLY A 203 5.95 30.55 12.87
C GLY A 203 6.50 29.55 13.90
N ASP A 204 5.79 28.44 14.17
CA ASP A 204 6.31 27.35 14.98
C ASP A 204 7.53 26.70 14.30
N LYS A 205 8.44 26.17 15.12
CA LYS A 205 9.68 25.54 14.65
C LYS A 205 9.55 24.03 14.72
N ILE A 206 9.78 23.37 13.60
CA ILE A 206 9.80 21.90 13.49
C ILE A 206 11.25 21.45 13.32
N ALA A 207 11.69 20.52 14.16
CA ALA A 207 12.99 19.87 13.99
C ALA A 207 12.88 18.78 12.92
N LEU A 208 13.74 18.82 11.90
CA LEU A 208 13.79 17.86 10.82
C LEU A 208 15.16 17.17 10.78
N ALA A 209 15.16 15.84 10.72
CA ALA A 209 16.38 15.08 10.44
C ALA A 209 16.75 15.26 8.96
N VAL A 210 17.96 15.76 8.69
CA VAL A 210 18.47 16.02 7.34
C VAL A 210 19.77 15.24 7.08
N PRO A 211 20.06 14.82 5.82
CA PRO A 211 19.27 15.04 4.61
C PRO A 211 17.96 14.24 4.58
N THR A 212 16.92 14.83 3.99
CA THR A 212 15.59 14.20 3.86
C THR A 212 15.01 14.43 2.47
N PHE A 213 13.92 13.75 2.18
CA PHE A 213 13.20 13.84 0.92
C PHE A 213 12.60 15.24 0.73
N THR A 214 12.88 15.89 -0.43
CA THR A 214 12.55 17.30 -0.69
C THR A 214 11.09 17.68 -0.43
N PRO A 215 10.08 16.86 -0.79
CA PRO A 215 8.69 17.16 -0.46
C PRO A 215 8.41 17.41 1.03
N TYR A 216 9.20 16.84 1.96
CA TYR A 216 9.02 17.15 3.39
C TYR A 216 9.52 18.53 3.81
N LEU A 217 10.27 19.23 2.96
CA LEU A 217 10.67 20.62 3.15
C LEU A 217 9.69 21.61 2.51
N GLU A 218 8.82 21.13 1.62
CA GLU A 218 7.93 21.95 0.78
C GLU A 218 6.45 21.91 1.23
N ILE A 219 6.09 21.03 2.18
CA ILE A 219 4.78 21.01 2.86
C ILE A 219 4.63 22.27 3.73
#